data_AF-A0A2U2X0B3-F1
#
_entry.id   AF-A0A2U2X0B3-F1
#
_cell.length_a   1.000
_cell.length_b   1.000
_cell.length_c   1.000
_cell.angle_alpha   90.00
_cell.angle_beta   90.00
_cell.angle_gamma   90.00
#
_symmetry.space_group_name_H-M   'P 1'
#
loop_
_entity.id
_entity.type
_entity.pdbx_description
1 polymer ?
#
loop_
_entity_poly.entity_id
_entity_poly.type
_entity_poly.pdbx_seq_one_letter_code
_entity_poly.pdbx_strand_id
1 'polypeptide(L)'
;MKKIISICLILVSTFSFSQDNQNLEVSKIESGSYPVFKMLERGYEKYIFELAKKEWPVELFTNEGQTSKILIKRVGILDEFYTADLPAYPAYYFGGNAEICISVIDKKIYYYTWSAKSGATISYILTKEKVSTYKFEKETLDNYRRAIKGEQTEARSERIQNKAEIAALEAEENTLKGKSIKSISLKMIDNPNEIGHLTVVGIGIEVVLANGKTLKTKNLGGLTPYSDFEVQTKGGDYAGGDFKVANDSRKIPNDKIELVVSSKYSGAVKGTFSTPINYKNNIHYQYQGNGGAHGRGGVHGRSVHGGHGKDGRNVNATAEKQMVNGETITKVVFRDAANGQVLAEAKIHVNNKITLNVKGGNGGNGAKGHFSGDNGGNGGDGGNGGTVMLTGNGVSQLNIVIQNTGGNAGAGGAGNETYNKRGANGSRGRTGSVIK
;
A
#
# COMPACT_ATOMS: atom_id res chain seq x y z
N MET A 1 56.07 13.94 -58.50
CA MET A 1 54.74 13.36 -58.76
C MET A 1 54.51 12.20 -57.78
N LYS A 2 53.88 12.49 -56.64
CA LYS A 2 53.50 11.53 -55.58
C LYS A 2 52.06 11.83 -55.20
N LYS A 3 51.12 11.23 -55.92
CA LYS A 3 49.69 11.13 -55.59
C LYS A 3 49.24 9.81 -56.21
N ILE A 4 48.84 8.86 -55.38
CA ILE A 4 47.99 7.65 -55.61
C ILE A 4 48.28 6.68 -54.43
N ILE A 5 48.18 7.12 -53.17
CA ILE A 5 48.08 6.22 -52.01
C ILE A 5 47.37 7.00 -50.89
N SER A 6 46.04 7.15 -50.94
CA SER A 6 45.19 7.54 -49.79
C SER A 6 43.70 7.67 -50.15
N ILE A 7 43.13 6.69 -50.87
CA ILE A 7 41.66 6.60 -51.06
C ILE A 7 41.21 5.12 -50.97
N CYS A 8 41.74 4.37 -50.01
CA CYS A 8 41.28 3.00 -49.72
C CYS A 8 41.15 2.68 -48.21
N LEU A 9 41.25 3.68 -47.31
CA LEU A 9 41.31 3.40 -45.86
C LEU A 9 40.28 4.16 -45.00
N ILE A 10 39.15 4.58 -45.57
CA ILE A 10 38.01 5.16 -44.82
C ILE A 10 36.69 4.56 -45.35
N LEU A 11 36.60 3.24 -45.33
CA LEU A 11 35.35 2.50 -45.62
C LEU A 11 35.22 1.23 -44.75
N VAL A 12 35.97 1.19 -43.65
CA VAL A 12 35.93 0.12 -42.63
C VAL A 12 35.95 0.80 -41.27
N SER A 13 34.78 1.21 -40.75
CA SER A 13 34.51 1.39 -39.29
C SER A 13 33.19 2.11 -38.95
N THR A 14 32.14 1.95 -39.77
CA THR A 14 30.75 2.15 -39.29
C THR A 14 29.84 1.05 -39.82
N PHE A 15 30.24 -0.21 -39.66
CA PHE A 15 29.22 -1.25 -39.43
C PHE A 15 28.69 -1.00 -38.01
N SER A 16 27.79 -0.04 -37.89
CA SER A 16 26.80 -0.06 -36.82
C SER A 16 26.02 -1.35 -37.05
N PHE A 17 26.44 -2.44 -36.39
CA PHE A 17 25.61 -3.62 -36.26
C PHE A 17 24.36 -3.17 -35.52
N SER A 18 23.32 -2.74 -36.26
CA SER A 18 21.99 -2.54 -35.71
C SER A 18 21.60 -3.86 -35.08
N GLN A 19 21.27 -3.84 -33.79
CA GLN A 19 20.93 -5.07 -33.11
C GLN A 19 19.56 -5.52 -33.61
N ASP A 20 19.47 -6.75 -34.11
CA ASP A 20 18.22 -7.27 -34.68
C ASP A 20 17.12 -7.36 -33.59
N ASN A 21 15.94 -6.81 -33.87
CA ASN A 21 14.80 -6.95 -32.96
C ASN A 21 14.30 -8.41 -32.89
N GLN A 22 13.39 -8.71 -31.97
CA GLN A 22 12.90 -10.08 -31.82
C GLN A 22 12.16 -10.61 -33.05
N ASN A 23 11.58 -9.77 -33.92
CA ASN A 23 10.98 -10.27 -35.17
C ASN A 23 12.07 -10.83 -36.10
N LEU A 24 13.19 -10.12 -36.24
CA LEU A 24 14.35 -10.56 -37.02
C LEU A 24 15.04 -11.76 -36.37
N GLU A 25 15.27 -11.74 -35.05
CA GLU A 25 15.88 -12.87 -34.35
C GLU A 25 15.03 -14.14 -34.40
N VAL A 26 13.70 -14.01 -34.25
CA VAL A 26 12.77 -15.14 -34.37
C VAL A 26 12.73 -15.68 -35.80
N SER A 27 12.88 -14.85 -36.84
CA SER A 27 12.94 -15.36 -38.23
C SER A 27 14.16 -16.24 -38.52
N LYS A 28 15.17 -16.27 -37.63
CA LYS A 28 16.36 -17.13 -37.75
C LYS A 28 16.11 -18.55 -37.23
N ILE A 29 14.93 -18.81 -36.65
CA ILE A 29 14.52 -20.11 -36.11
C ILE A 29 13.19 -20.55 -36.73
N GLU A 30 12.84 -21.83 -36.55
CA GLU A 30 11.62 -22.44 -37.09
C GLU A 30 10.85 -23.16 -35.99
N SER A 31 9.55 -23.37 -36.17
CA SER A 31 8.78 -24.24 -35.27
C SER A 31 9.34 -25.67 -35.29
N GLY A 32 9.43 -26.31 -34.12
CA GLY A 32 9.96 -27.67 -34.01
C GLY A 32 10.39 -28.05 -32.59
N SER A 33 11.01 -29.22 -32.46
CA SER A 33 11.58 -29.69 -31.20
C SER A 33 13.01 -29.18 -31.02
N TYR A 34 13.31 -28.68 -29.82
CA TYR A 34 14.61 -28.11 -29.48
C TYR A 34 15.26 -28.83 -28.29
N PRO A 35 16.56 -29.17 -28.37
CA PRO A 35 17.34 -29.53 -27.20
C PRO A 35 17.28 -28.43 -26.12
N VAL A 36 17.16 -28.84 -24.86
CA VAL A 36 16.99 -27.92 -23.73
C VAL A 36 18.18 -28.02 -22.81
N PHE A 37 18.87 -26.91 -22.60
CA PHE A 37 19.94 -26.78 -21.63
C PHE A 37 19.39 -26.12 -20.38
N LYS A 38 19.32 -26.88 -19.28
CA LYS A 38 18.80 -26.41 -17.98
C LYS A 38 19.93 -25.85 -17.13
N MET A 39 19.69 -24.69 -16.52
CA MET A 39 20.61 -24.13 -15.52
C MET A 39 20.55 -24.93 -14.21
N LEU A 40 21.72 -25.29 -13.69
CA LEU A 40 21.90 -25.93 -12.39
C LEU A 40 22.90 -25.12 -11.55
N GLU A 41 22.61 -24.98 -10.27
CA GLU A 41 23.52 -24.39 -9.28
C GLU A 41 24.39 -25.51 -8.66
N ARG A 42 25.71 -25.42 -8.82
CA ARG A 42 26.69 -26.35 -8.24
C ARG A 42 27.57 -25.65 -7.19
N GLY A 43 26.91 -24.95 -6.28
CA GLY A 43 27.51 -24.14 -5.21
C GLY A 43 27.19 -22.65 -5.35
N TYR A 44 27.53 -21.86 -4.32
CA TYR A 44 27.19 -20.43 -4.25
C TYR A 44 27.62 -19.69 -5.53
N GLU A 45 26.63 -19.22 -6.29
CA GLU A 45 26.78 -18.46 -7.55
C GLU A 45 27.54 -19.20 -8.68
N LYS A 46 27.66 -20.53 -8.61
CA LYS A 46 28.29 -21.36 -9.64
C LYS A 46 27.24 -22.07 -10.47
N TYR A 47 26.85 -21.43 -11.58
CA TYR A 47 25.85 -21.95 -12.49
C TYR A 47 26.47 -22.66 -13.70
N ILE A 48 25.94 -23.82 -14.04
CA ILE A 48 26.28 -24.55 -15.27
C ILE A 48 25.01 -24.89 -16.05
N PHE A 49 25.17 -25.13 -17.35
CA PHE A 49 24.10 -25.67 -18.18
C PHE A 49 24.30 -27.17 -18.38
N GLU A 50 23.23 -27.93 -18.16
CA GLU A 50 23.19 -29.37 -18.39
C GLU A 50 22.10 -29.71 -19.41
N LEU A 51 22.41 -30.58 -20.37
CA LEU A 51 21.46 -31.00 -21.39
C LEU A 51 20.35 -31.86 -20.77
N ALA A 52 19.11 -31.43 -20.93
CA ALA A 52 17.94 -32.18 -20.49
C ALA A 52 17.68 -33.40 -21.39
N LYS A 53 17.08 -34.44 -20.81
CA LYS A 53 16.77 -35.69 -21.52
C LYS A 53 15.71 -35.57 -22.62
N LYS A 54 14.83 -34.58 -22.54
CA LYS A 54 13.71 -34.38 -23.45
C LYS A 54 13.82 -33.02 -24.12
N GLU A 55 13.64 -33.02 -25.43
CA GLU A 55 13.46 -31.80 -26.23
C GLU A 55 12.09 -31.17 -25.96
N TRP A 56 11.99 -29.85 -26.13
CA TRP A 56 10.73 -29.12 -25.98
C TRP A 56 10.24 -28.62 -27.34
N PRO A 57 8.98 -28.90 -27.72
CA PRO A 57 8.36 -28.32 -28.89
C PRO A 57 8.16 -26.81 -28.74
N VAL A 58 8.45 -26.08 -29.82
CA VAL A 58 8.26 -24.63 -29.96
C VAL A 58 7.43 -24.38 -31.20
N GLU A 59 6.40 -23.53 -31.08
CA GLU A 59 5.54 -23.12 -32.18
C GLU A 59 5.50 -21.59 -32.27
N LEU A 60 5.82 -21.06 -33.45
CA LEU A 60 5.91 -19.63 -33.74
C LEU A 60 4.65 -19.18 -34.49
N PHE A 61 3.98 -18.15 -33.97
CA PHE A 61 2.78 -17.58 -34.60
C PHE A 61 3.15 -16.29 -35.33
N THR A 62 3.68 -16.47 -36.54
CA THR A 62 4.16 -15.38 -37.41
C THR A 62 3.11 -15.03 -38.46
N ASN A 63 2.78 -13.74 -38.57
CA ASN A 63 1.94 -13.20 -39.63
C ASN A 63 2.62 -11.97 -40.24
N GLU A 64 2.67 -11.87 -41.57
CA GLU A 64 3.28 -10.73 -42.30
C GLU A 64 4.72 -10.37 -41.81
N GLY A 65 5.52 -11.38 -41.44
CA GLY A 65 6.88 -11.19 -40.93
C GLY A 65 6.99 -10.74 -39.47
N GLN A 66 5.88 -10.61 -38.75
CA GLN A 66 5.84 -10.31 -37.31
C GLN A 66 5.41 -11.53 -36.52
N THR A 67 6.17 -11.86 -35.48
CA THR A 67 5.79 -12.94 -34.55
C THR A 67 5.08 -12.31 -33.36
N SER A 68 3.77 -12.51 -33.28
CA SER A 68 2.97 -11.94 -32.17
C SER A 68 3.04 -12.78 -30.91
N LYS A 69 3.30 -14.09 -31.08
CA LYS A 69 3.16 -15.09 -30.03
C LYS A 69 4.08 -16.28 -30.27
N ILE A 70 4.59 -16.85 -29.18
CA ILE A 70 5.39 -18.08 -29.17
C ILE A 70 4.76 -19.05 -28.16
N LEU A 71 4.56 -20.30 -28.55
CA LEU A 71 4.16 -21.39 -27.66
C LEU A 71 5.36 -22.29 -27.39
N ILE A 72 5.63 -22.56 -26.11
CA ILE A 72 6.60 -23.57 -25.70
C ILE A 72 5.89 -24.66 -24.92
N LYS A 73 6.03 -25.91 -25.36
CA LYS A 73 5.46 -27.09 -24.70
C LYS A 73 6.48 -27.70 -23.76
N ARG A 74 6.53 -27.19 -22.53
CA ARG A 74 7.54 -27.58 -21.55
C ARG A 74 7.40 -29.05 -21.18
N VAL A 75 8.46 -29.83 -21.46
CA VAL A 75 8.52 -31.30 -21.25
C VAL A 75 7.41 -32.07 -22.01
N GLY A 76 6.74 -31.41 -22.98
CA GLY A 76 5.61 -31.95 -23.72
C GLY A 76 4.30 -32.07 -22.92
N ILE A 77 4.18 -31.38 -21.77
CA ILE A 77 3.03 -31.50 -20.86
C ILE A 77 2.34 -30.15 -20.60
N LEU A 78 3.11 -29.06 -20.51
CA LEU A 78 2.57 -27.74 -20.18
C LEU A 78 2.72 -26.79 -21.36
N ASP A 79 1.58 -26.27 -21.83
CA ASP A 79 1.52 -25.26 -22.89
C ASP A 79 1.71 -23.87 -22.29
N GLU A 80 2.84 -23.23 -22.61
CA GLU A 80 3.17 -21.89 -22.13
C GLU A 80 3.16 -20.92 -23.31
N PHE A 81 2.23 -19.96 -23.28
CA PHE A 81 2.10 -18.93 -24.31
C PHE A 81 2.81 -17.64 -23.89
N TYR A 82 3.60 -17.11 -24.82
CA TYR A 82 4.36 -15.87 -24.66
C TYR A 82 3.96 -14.86 -25.71
N THR A 83 3.60 -13.66 -25.29
CA THR A 83 3.18 -12.55 -26.16
C THR A 83 4.25 -11.48 -26.25
N ALA A 84 4.42 -10.89 -27.43
CA ALA A 84 5.37 -9.81 -27.66
C ALA A 84 5.17 -8.63 -26.69
N ASP A 85 6.24 -8.06 -26.14
CA ASP A 85 6.19 -6.87 -25.27
C ASP A 85 5.70 -5.60 -25.99
N LEU A 86 6.03 -5.51 -27.29
CA LEU A 86 5.55 -4.53 -28.25
C LEU A 86 5.31 -5.23 -29.59
N PRO A 87 4.10 -5.15 -30.19
CA PRO A 87 3.79 -5.86 -31.43
C PRO A 87 4.71 -5.51 -32.61
N ALA A 88 4.97 -4.22 -32.84
CA ALA A 88 5.74 -3.75 -34.00
C ALA A 88 7.27 -3.94 -33.85
N TYR A 89 7.78 -3.91 -32.62
CA TYR A 89 9.22 -3.94 -32.35
C TYR A 89 9.54 -4.64 -31.03
N PRO A 90 9.36 -5.97 -30.94
CA PRO A 90 9.53 -6.69 -29.70
C PRO A 90 11.00 -6.79 -29.28
N ALA A 91 11.24 -6.69 -27.98
CA ALA A 91 12.51 -6.99 -27.33
C ALA A 91 12.47 -8.34 -26.60
N TYR A 92 11.28 -8.81 -26.26
CA TYR A 92 11.05 -10.09 -25.60
C TYR A 92 9.57 -10.47 -25.71
N TYR A 93 9.28 -11.71 -25.37
CA TYR A 93 7.93 -12.23 -25.19
C TYR A 93 7.74 -12.58 -23.71
N PHE A 94 6.56 -12.35 -23.14
CA PHE A 94 6.30 -12.62 -21.72
C PHE A 94 5.05 -13.48 -21.54
N GLY A 95 5.07 -14.34 -20.52
CA GLY A 95 3.93 -15.18 -20.15
C GLY A 95 2.92 -14.42 -19.28
N GLY A 96 1.72 -14.98 -19.08
CA GLY A 96 0.58 -14.32 -18.41
C GLY A 96 0.84 -13.70 -17.02
N ASN A 97 1.88 -14.14 -16.30
CA ASN A 97 2.28 -13.56 -15.00
C ASN A 97 3.44 -12.55 -15.09
N ALA A 98 3.88 -12.17 -16.29
CA ALA A 98 4.94 -11.19 -16.60
C ALA A 98 6.35 -11.42 -16.00
N GLU A 99 6.53 -12.40 -15.12
CA GLU A 99 7.83 -12.70 -14.49
C GLU A 99 8.80 -13.44 -15.42
N ILE A 100 8.28 -14.33 -16.26
CA ILE A 100 9.07 -15.15 -17.18
C ILE A 100 9.01 -14.54 -18.57
N CYS A 101 10.20 -14.25 -19.09
CA CYS A 101 10.44 -13.68 -20.40
C CYS A 101 11.17 -14.68 -21.30
N ILE A 102 10.97 -14.49 -22.60
CA ILE A 102 11.67 -15.20 -23.65
C ILE A 102 12.25 -14.21 -24.64
N SER A 103 13.49 -14.45 -25.04
CA SER A 103 14.15 -13.72 -26.13
C SER A 103 14.88 -14.73 -27.02
N VAL A 104 14.80 -14.55 -28.33
CA VAL A 104 15.62 -15.26 -29.31
C VAL A 104 16.83 -14.41 -29.63
N ILE A 105 18.02 -14.99 -29.55
CA ILE A 105 19.27 -14.32 -29.94
C ILE A 105 20.16 -15.39 -30.58
N ASP A 106 20.62 -15.17 -31.81
CA ASP A 106 21.55 -16.06 -32.50
C ASP A 106 21.10 -17.54 -32.47
N LYS A 107 19.83 -17.76 -32.88
CA LYS A 107 19.17 -19.08 -32.92
C LYS A 107 19.05 -19.79 -31.57
N LYS A 108 19.21 -19.07 -30.46
CA LYS A 108 18.98 -19.57 -29.10
C LYS A 108 17.76 -18.90 -28.50
N ILE A 109 16.85 -19.70 -27.95
CA ILE A 109 15.69 -19.20 -27.22
C ILE A 109 16.07 -19.19 -25.73
N TYR A 110 16.24 -17.99 -25.17
CA TYR A 110 16.55 -17.77 -23.77
C TYR A 110 15.26 -17.71 -22.97
N TYR A 111 15.17 -18.56 -21.94
CA TYR A 111 14.06 -18.59 -21.00
C TYR A 111 14.54 -18.06 -19.65
N TYR A 112 14.05 -16.89 -19.22
CA TYR A 112 14.66 -16.16 -18.10
C TYR A 112 13.67 -15.29 -17.33
N THR A 113 14.06 -14.91 -16.11
CA THR A 113 13.44 -13.81 -15.37
C THR A 113 14.33 -12.58 -15.43
N TRP A 114 13.77 -11.38 -15.39
CA TRP A 114 14.53 -10.13 -15.46
C TRP A 114 14.31 -9.25 -14.22
N SER A 115 15.38 -8.73 -13.64
CA SER A 115 15.30 -7.67 -12.63
C SER A 115 16.17 -6.47 -13.00
N ALA A 116 15.73 -5.28 -12.61
CA ALA A 116 16.52 -4.06 -12.83
C ALA A 116 17.85 -4.06 -12.05
N LYS A 117 17.94 -4.83 -10.95
CA LYS A 117 19.11 -4.86 -10.06
C LYS A 117 20.15 -5.91 -10.46
N SER A 118 19.71 -7.09 -10.92
CA SER A 118 20.57 -8.24 -11.19
C SER A 118 20.63 -8.66 -12.68
N GLY A 119 19.83 -8.03 -13.54
CA GLY A 119 19.71 -8.40 -14.95
C GLY A 119 18.93 -9.69 -15.16
N ALA A 120 19.25 -10.42 -16.22
CA ALA A 120 18.64 -11.70 -16.54
C ALA A 120 19.11 -12.82 -15.59
N THR A 121 18.20 -13.72 -15.22
CA THR A 121 18.51 -15.02 -14.60
C THR A 121 17.96 -16.12 -15.50
N ILE A 122 18.86 -16.83 -16.19
CA ILE A 122 18.49 -17.80 -17.23
C ILE A 122 18.14 -19.13 -16.57
N SER A 123 16.94 -19.62 -16.83
CA SER A 123 16.49 -20.95 -16.38
C SER A 123 16.77 -22.02 -17.42
N TYR A 124 16.53 -21.72 -18.70
CA TYR A 124 16.74 -22.65 -19.80
C TYR A 124 17.25 -21.91 -21.06
N ILE A 125 18.00 -22.63 -21.88
CA ILE A 125 18.29 -22.24 -23.26
C ILE A 125 17.84 -23.37 -24.17
N LEU A 126 16.95 -23.06 -25.12
CA LEU A 126 16.50 -24.01 -26.14
C LEU A 126 17.23 -23.69 -27.44
N THR A 127 18.03 -24.62 -27.93
CA THR A 127 18.81 -24.43 -29.17
C THR A 127 19.33 -25.75 -29.71
N LYS A 128 19.57 -25.81 -31.02
CA LYS A 128 20.33 -26.89 -31.68
C LYS A 128 21.83 -26.61 -31.70
N GLU A 129 22.23 -25.39 -31.33
CA GLU A 129 23.62 -24.93 -31.30
C GLU A 129 24.31 -25.26 -29.97
N LYS A 130 25.61 -25.00 -29.90
CA LYS A 130 26.35 -25.12 -28.63
C LYS A 130 25.99 -23.99 -27.66
N VAL A 131 25.82 -24.35 -26.39
CA VAL A 131 25.64 -23.42 -25.29
C VAL A 131 26.97 -23.16 -24.60
N SER A 132 27.29 -21.89 -24.39
CA SER A 132 28.51 -21.44 -23.72
C SER A 132 28.36 -21.48 -22.19
N THR A 133 29.29 -20.86 -21.46
CA THR A 133 29.17 -20.74 -19.99
C THR A 133 27.99 -19.86 -19.59
N TYR A 134 27.41 -20.09 -18.41
CA TYR A 134 26.31 -19.28 -17.88
C TYR A 134 26.63 -17.78 -17.88
N LYS A 135 27.86 -17.41 -17.48
CA LYS A 135 28.31 -16.02 -17.44
C LYS A 135 28.25 -15.37 -18.83
N PHE A 136 28.75 -16.06 -19.85
CA PHE A 136 28.74 -15.56 -21.22
C PHE A 136 27.31 -15.42 -21.76
N GLU A 137 26.48 -16.45 -21.58
CA GLU A 137 25.09 -16.44 -22.06
C GLU A 137 24.25 -15.35 -21.37
N LYS A 138 24.45 -15.15 -20.06
CA LYS A 138 23.83 -14.05 -19.32
C LYS A 138 24.27 -12.70 -19.84
N GLU A 139 25.57 -12.50 -20.08
CA GLU A 139 26.11 -11.25 -20.58
C GLU A 139 25.59 -10.92 -21.98
N THR A 140 25.50 -11.91 -22.88
CA THR A 140 24.86 -11.77 -24.20
C THR A 140 23.42 -11.29 -24.07
N LEU A 141 22.62 -11.93 -23.22
CA LEU A 141 21.22 -11.56 -23.02
C LEU A 141 21.05 -10.17 -22.38
N ASP A 142 21.87 -9.84 -21.38
CA ASP A 142 21.86 -8.52 -20.73
C ASP A 142 22.27 -7.41 -21.71
N ASN A 143 23.24 -7.67 -22.59
CA ASN A 143 23.68 -6.72 -23.63
C ASN A 143 22.60 -6.50 -24.66
N TYR A 144 22.01 -7.60 -25.17
CA TYR A 144 20.87 -7.54 -26.09
C TYR A 144 19.73 -6.70 -25.53
N ARG A 145 19.32 -6.99 -24.29
CA ARG A 145 18.23 -6.29 -23.60
C ARG A 145 18.50 -4.80 -23.39
N ARG A 146 19.75 -4.42 -23.13
CA ARG A 146 20.15 -3.02 -22.97
C ARG A 146 20.13 -2.27 -24.31
N ALA A 147 20.67 -2.87 -25.37
CA ALA A 147 20.72 -2.26 -26.69
C ALA A 147 19.32 -2.07 -27.28
N ILE A 148 18.50 -3.14 -27.31
CA ILE A 148 17.15 -3.09 -27.89
C ILE A 148 16.22 -2.14 -27.14
N LYS A 149 16.44 -1.93 -25.83
CA LYS A 149 15.69 -0.95 -25.04
C LYS A 149 15.92 0.48 -25.54
N GLY A 150 17.14 0.81 -25.98
CA GLY A 150 17.46 2.11 -26.57
C GLY A 150 16.73 2.33 -27.89
N GLU A 151 16.64 1.28 -28.71
CA GLU A 151 15.98 1.30 -30.02
C GLU A 151 14.43 1.29 -29.90
N GLN A 152 13.88 0.77 -28.80
CA GLN A 152 12.44 0.80 -28.50
C GLN A 152 11.90 2.15 -27.99
N THR A 153 12.72 3.20 -27.90
CA THR A 153 12.33 4.45 -27.22
C THR A 153 11.08 5.09 -27.85
N GLU A 154 10.99 5.11 -29.18
CA GLU A 154 9.85 5.68 -29.91
C GLU A 154 8.58 4.83 -29.74
N ALA A 155 8.64 3.53 -30.01
CA ALA A 155 7.49 2.63 -29.86
C ALA A 155 6.95 2.55 -28.42
N ARG A 156 7.84 2.69 -27.41
CA ARG A 156 7.43 2.81 -26.01
C ARG A 156 6.75 4.14 -25.72
N SER A 157 7.24 5.22 -26.31
CA SER A 157 6.63 6.55 -26.19
C SER A 157 5.25 6.60 -26.83
N GLU A 158 5.11 6.01 -28.02
CA GLU A 158 3.82 5.88 -28.72
C GLU A 158 2.82 5.03 -27.92
N ARG A 159 3.25 3.89 -27.35
CA ARG A 159 2.37 3.10 -26.46
C ARG A 159 1.91 3.90 -25.23
N ILE A 160 2.77 4.74 -24.66
CA ILE A 160 2.41 5.61 -23.54
C ILE A 160 1.38 6.65 -24.00
N GLN A 161 1.60 7.28 -25.16
CA GLN A 161 0.66 8.22 -25.76
C GLN A 161 -0.69 7.57 -26.05
N ASN A 162 -0.73 6.43 -26.75
CA ASN A 162 -1.96 5.72 -27.06
C ASN A 162 -2.72 5.29 -25.79
N LYS A 163 -2.02 4.84 -24.74
CA LYS A 163 -2.65 4.55 -23.44
C LYS A 163 -3.22 5.80 -22.78
N ALA A 164 -2.52 6.94 -22.88
CA ALA A 164 -3.01 8.21 -22.36
C ALA A 164 -4.22 8.72 -23.15
N GLU A 165 -4.24 8.55 -24.47
CA GLU A 165 -5.36 8.90 -25.33
C GLU A 165 -6.59 8.04 -25.04
N ILE A 166 -6.44 6.72 -24.93
CA ILE A 166 -7.53 5.81 -24.54
C ILE A 166 -8.06 6.19 -23.15
N ALA A 167 -7.17 6.48 -22.19
CA ALA A 167 -7.57 6.90 -20.85
C ALA A 167 -8.30 8.26 -20.86
N ALA A 168 -7.89 9.19 -21.74
CA ALA A 168 -8.55 10.49 -21.90
C ALA A 168 -9.96 10.33 -22.50
N LEU A 169 -10.11 9.49 -23.53
CA LEU A 169 -11.41 9.16 -24.13
C LEU A 169 -12.33 8.49 -23.10
N GLU A 170 -11.81 7.53 -22.33
CA GLU A 170 -12.56 6.87 -21.26
C GLU A 170 -12.97 7.86 -20.15
N ALA A 171 -12.08 8.79 -19.78
CA ALA A 171 -12.40 9.82 -18.80
C ALA A 171 -13.49 10.78 -19.31
N GLU A 172 -13.44 11.19 -20.58
CA GLU A 172 -14.47 12.02 -21.21
C GLU A 172 -15.82 11.28 -21.31
N GLU A 173 -15.80 9.99 -21.60
CA GLU A 173 -17.00 9.17 -21.65
C GLU A 173 -17.66 9.01 -20.27
N ASN A 174 -16.88 9.01 -19.19
CA ASN A 174 -17.34 8.71 -17.85
C ASN A 174 -17.51 9.93 -16.92
N THR A 175 -17.00 11.10 -17.30
CA THR A 175 -17.25 12.37 -16.56
C THR A 175 -18.70 12.84 -16.71
N LEU A 176 -19.19 13.64 -15.76
CA LEU A 176 -20.48 14.35 -15.83
C LEU A 176 -20.39 15.70 -16.54
N LYS A 177 -19.18 16.19 -16.85
CA LYS A 177 -18.99 17.50 -17.48
C LYS A 177 -19.71 17.57 -18.83
N GLY A 178 -20.52 18.61 -19.02
CA GLY A 178 -21.29 18.82 -20.26
C GLY A 178 -22.48 17.87 -20.45
N LYS A 179 -22.77 16.98 -19.50
CA LYS A 179 -23.86 16.00 -19.60
C LYS A 179 -25.08 16.46 -18.81
N SER A 180 -26.25 16.29 -19.41
CA SER A 180 -27.53 16.55 -18.74
C SER A 180 -27.91 15.37 -17.84
N ILE A 181 -28.12 15.65 -16.56
CA ILE A 181 -28.40 14.64 -15.53
C ILE A 181 -29.91 14.55 -15.31
N LYS A 182 -30.45 13.33 -15.28
CA LYS A 182 -31.86 13.04 -14.98
C LYS A 182 -32.05 12.72 -13.50
N SER A 183 -31.21 11.86 -12.92
CA SER A 183 -31.29 11.48 -11.51
C SER A 183 -29.94 11.03 -10.96
N ILE A 184 -29.76 11.20 -9.65
CA ILE A 184 -28.62 10.69 -8.89
C ILE A 184 -29.17 9.80 -7.78
N SER A 185 -28.64 8.59 -7.66
CA SER A 185 -28.96 7.65 -6.59
C SER A 185 -27.69 7.17 -5.91
N LEU A 186 -27.81 6.84 -4.63
CA LEU A 186 -26.71 6.36 -3.82
C LEU A 186 -27.01 4.95 -3.33
N LYS A 187 -26.02 4.06 -3.41
CA LYS A 187 -26.16 2.67 -3.03
C LYS A 187 -25.03 2.27 -2.08
N MET A 188 -25.39 1.64 -0.98
CA MET A 188 -24.44 1.02 -0.08
C MET A 188 -24.00 -0.33 -0.67
N ILE A 189 -22.71 -0.68 -0.60
CA ILE A 189 -22.19 -1.90 -1.24
C ILE A 189 -22.58 -3.16 -0.46
N ASP A 190 -22.24 -3.21 0.83
CA ASP A 190 -22.30 -4.45 1.62
C ASP A 190 -23.38 -4.47 2.70
N ASN A 191 -24.10 -3.36 2.88
CA ASN A 191 -25.13 -3.16 3.91
C ASN A 191 -24.80 -3.82 5.27
N PRO A 192 -23.73 -3.40 5.96
CA PRO A 192 -23.29 -4.03 7.18
C PRO A 192 -24.38 -3.98 8.27
N ASN A 193 -24.60 -5.12 8.92
CA ASN A 193 -25.56 -5.25 10.04
C ASN A 193 -25.12 -4.49 11.30
N GLU A 194 -23.88 -4.00 11.35
CA GLU A 194 -23.28 -3.30 12.49
C GLU A 194 -22.73 -1.95 12.02
N ILE A 195 -23.45 -0.88 12.31
CA ILE A 195 -23.02 0.49 12.00
C ILE A 195 -22.99 1.28 13.29
N GLY A 196 -21.80 1.71 13.67
CA GLY A 196 -21.59 2.55 14.84
C GLY A 196 -20.37 3.44 14.68
N HIS A 197 -19.80 3.89 15.79
CA HIS A 197 -18.71 4.87 15.76
C HIS A 197 -17.52 4.39 14.94
N LEU A 198 -16.96 5.24 14.08
CA LEU A 198 -15.78 4.91 13.24
C LEU A 198 -15.98 3.78 12.22
N THR A 199 -17.18 3.17 12.12
CA THR A 199 -17.49 2.21 11.05
C THR A 199 -17.29 2.90 9.70
N VAL A 200 -16.67 2.18 8.76
CA VAL A 200 -16.52 2.61 7.37
C VAL A 200 -17.53 1.86 6.53
N VAL A 201 -18.29 2.60 5.73
CA VAL A 201 -19.34 2.08 4.87
C VAL A 201 -19.04 2.50 3.43
N GLY A 202 -18.91 1.52 2.54
CA GLY A 202 -18.78 1.77 1.11
C GLY A 202 -20.11 2.24 0.52
N ILE A 203 -20.11 3.45 -0.06
CA ILE A 203 -21.24 4.04 -0.77
C ILE A 203 -20.80 4.40 -2.20
N GLY A 204 -21.58 3.95 -3.17
CA GLY A 204 -21.40 4.29 -4.57
C GLY A 204 -22.49 5.22 -5.08
N ILE A 205 -22.18 5.95 -6.15
CA ILE A 205 -23.10 6.89 -6.78
C ILE A 205 -23.44 6.38 -8.18
N GLU A 206 -24.73 6.31 -8.49
CA GLU A 206 -25.27 5.94 -9.79
C GLU A 206 -26.03 7.14 -10.37
N VAL A 207 -25.64 7.57 -11.56
CA VAL A 207 -26.20 8.73 -12.25
C VAL A 207 -26.88 8.27 -13.53
N VAL A 208 -28.14 8.61 -13.70
CA VAL A 208 -28.86 8.40 -14.96
C VAL A 208 -28.87 9.73 -15.71
N LEU A 209 -28.36 9.72 -16.93
CA LEU A 209 -28.34 10.88 -17.82
C LEU A 209 -29.70 11.06 -18.52
N ALA A 210 -29.95 12.24 -19.07
CA ALA A 210 -31.18 12.55 -19.79
C ALA A 210 -31.42 11.63 -21.00
N ASN A 211 -30.35 11.12 -21.63
CA ASN A 211 -30.41 10.15 -22.73
C ASN A 211 -30.60 8.70 -22.29
N GLY A 212 -30.76 8.42 -20.99
CA GLY A 212 -30.94 7.08 -20.43
C GLY A 212 -29.66 6.32 -20.10
N LYS A 213 -28.47 6.81 -20.51
CA LYS A 213 -27.20 6.18 -20.13
C LYS A 213 -27.01 6.26 -18.61
N THR A 214 -26.56 5.15 -18.03
CA THR A 214 -26.24 5.07 -16.60
C THR A 214 -24.73 5.10 -16.41
N LEU A 215 -24.27 6.01 -15.57
CA LEU A 215 -22.89 6.19 -15.16
C LEU A 215 -22.75 5.83 -13.68
N LYS A 216 -21.63 5.24 -13.29
CA LYS A 216 -21.44 4.68 -11.95
C LYS A 216 -20.04 5.01 -11.44
N THR A 217 -19.91 5.24 -10.15
CA THR A 217 -18.58 5.36 -9.52
C THR A 217 -17.94 4.00 -9.28
N LYS A 218 -16.64 4.00 -8.94
CA LYS A 218 -15.81 2.80 -8.75
C LYS A 218 -16.42 1.77 -7.80
N ASN A 219 -17.08 2.22 -6.72
CA ASN A 219 -17.71 1.33 -5.74
C ASN A 219 -18.87 0.50 -6.31
N LEU A 220 -19.43 0.92 -7.46
CA LEU A 220 -20.46 0.17 -8.18
C LEU A 220 -19.93 -0.41 -9.51
N GLY A 221 -18.60 -0.54 -9.63
CA GLY A 221 -17.94 -1.09 -10.81
C GLY A 221 -17.87 -0.15 -12.03
N GLY A 222 -18.20 1.14 -11.87
CA GLY A 222 -18.08 2.12 -12.95
C GLY A 222 -16.82 2.98 -12.85
N LEU A 223 -16.67 3.91 -13.80
CA LEU A 223 -15.48 4.74 -13.95
C LEU A 223 -15.74 6.23 -13.74
N THR A 224 -16.95 6.61 -13.36
CA THR A 224 -17.28 8.00 -13.08
C THR A 224 -16.48 8.50 -11.87
N PRO A 225 -15.71 9.58 -12.02
CA PRO A 225 -14.82 10.03 -10.97
C PRO A 225 -15.61 10.72 -9.85
N TYR A 226 -15.26 10.44 -8.59
CA TYR A 226 -15.87 11.08 -7.43
C TYR A 226 -15.64 12.60 -7.40
N SER A 227 -14.63 13.09 -8.12
CA SER A 227 -14.33 14.52 -8.25
C SER A 227 -15.43 15.32 -8.93
N ASP A 228 -16.34 14.68 -9.67
CA ASP A 228 -17.43 15.33 -10.41
C ASP A 228 -18.63 15.70 -9.51
N PHE A 229 -18.55 15.33 -8.23
CA PHE A 229 -19.63 15.50 -7.26
C PHE A 229 -19.26 16.49 -6.17
N GLU A 230 -20.27 17.24 -5.72
CA GLU A 230 -20.27 17.93 -4.43
C GLU A 230 -21.03 17.08 -3.43
N VAL A 231 -20.47 16.94 -2.23
CA VAL A 231 -21.00 16.04 -1.22
C VAL A 231 -21.17 16.78 0.10
N GLN A 232 -22.35 16.66 0.69
CA GLN A 232 -22.66 17.14 2.03
C GLN A 232 -22.97 15.94 2.92
N THR A 233 -22.35 15.88 4.09
CA THR A 233 -22.45 14.76 5.02
C THR A 233 -23.03 15.21 6.37
N LYS A 234 -23.74 14.31 7.04
CA LYS A 234 -24.03 14.39 8.48
C LYS A 234 -23.79 13.02 9.11
N GLY A 235 -23.32 13.01 10.36
CA GLY A 235 -22.98 11.76 11.05
C GLY A 235 -21.59 11.23 10.77
N GLY A 236 -20.78 11.90 9.94
CA GLY A 236 -19.44 11.47 9.59
C GLY A 236 -18.87 12.18 8.37
N ASP A 237 -17.80 11.62 7.83
CA ASP A 237 -17.05 12.15 6.70
C ASP A 237 -17.15 11.20 5.51
N TYR A 238 -17.18 11.74 4.28
CA TYR A 238 -17.21 10.95 3.05
C TYR A 238 -16.04 11.31 2.15
N ALA A 239 -15.26 10.32 1.75
CA ALA A 239 -14.14 10.50 0.83
C ALA A 239 -13.93 9.25 -0.03
N GLY A 240 -13.79 9.45 -1.35
CA GLY A 240 -13.39 8.38 -2.27
C GLY A 240 -14.38 7.21 -2.39
N GLY A 241 -15.64 7.39 -1.99
CA GLY A 241 -16.62 6.30 -1.94
C GLY A 241 -16.85 5.73 -0.54
N ASP A 242 -16.05 6.12 0.45
CA ASP A 242 -16.16 5.59 1.80
C ASP A 242 -16.75 6.64 2.74
N PHE A 243 -17.80 6.26 3.47
CA PHE A 243 -18.37 7.04 4.55
C PHE A 243 -17.85 6.52 5.88
N LYS A 244 -17.13 7.37 6.63
CA LYS A 244 -16.65 7.07 7.97
C LYS A 244 -17.53 7.73 9.02
N VAL A 245 -18.23 6.92 9.82
CA VAL A 245 -19.08 7.41 10.91
C VAL A 245 -18.24 8.16 11.94
N ALA A 246 -18.76 9.27 12.45
CA ALA A 246 -18.08 10.09 13.44
C ALA A 246 -17.78 9.29 14.74
N ASN A 247 -16.67 9.63 15.39
CA ASN A 247 -16.26 9.05 16.67
C ASN A 247 -16.96 9.66 17.89
N ASP A 248 -17.79 10.67 17.67
CA ASP A 248 -18.50 11.43 18.69
C ASP A 248 -19.97 11.53 18.31
N SER A 249 -20.85 11.01 19.16
CA SER A 249 -22.29 10.94 18.89
C SER A 249 -22.96 12.31 18.81
N ARG A 250 -22.35 13.37 19.34
CA ARG A 250 -22.83 14.76 19.15
C ARG A 250 -22.78 15.20 17.69
N LYS A 251 -21.93 14.56 16.88
CA LYS A 251 -21.81 14.81 15.44
C LYS A 251 -22.73 13.91 14.61
N ILE A 252 -23.53 13.06 15.25
CA ILE A 252 -24.44 12.11 14.62
C ILE A 252 -25.89 12.47 14.96
N PRO A 253 -26.46 13.47 14.26
CA PRO A 253 -27.82 13.90 14.54
C PRO A 253 -28.81 12.79 14.20
N ASN A 254 -29.80 12.60 15.08
CA ASN A 254 -30.89 11.62 14.91
C ASN A 254 -30.41 10.18 14.69
N ASP A 255 -29.22 9.83 15.19
CA ASP A 255 -28.69 8.46 15.17
C ASP A 255 -28.70 7.81 13.77
N LYS A 256 -28.32 8.61 12.78
CA LYS A 256 -28.21 8.21 11.37
C LYS A 256 -27.04 8.90 10.68
N ILE A 257 -26.56 8.28 9.61
CA ILE A 257 -25.68 8.97 8.65
C ILE A 257 -26.53 9.46 7.48
N GLU A 258 -26.19 10.64 6.96
CA GLU A 258 -26.87 11.24 5.82
C GLU A 258 -25.84 11.74 4.81
N LEU A 259 -26.11 11.48 3.54
CA LEU A 259 -25.30 11.93 2.42
C LEU A 259 -26.20 12.60 1.39
N VAL A 260 -25.85 13.82 0.99
CA VAL A 260 -26.49 14.52 -0.13
C VAL A 260 -25.41 14.76 -1.18
N VAL A 261 -25.68 14.30 -2.39
CA VAL A 261 -24.76 14.38 -3.52
C VAL A 261 -25.41 15.13 -4.66
N SER A 262 -24.69 16.11 -5.22
CA SER A 262 -25.03 16.80 -6.46
C SER A 262 -23.85 16.78 -7.42
N SER A 263 -24.12 16.97 -8.71
CA SER A 263 -23.04 17.19 -9.67
C SER A 263 -22.49 18.61 -9.55
N LYS A 264 -21.16 18.76 -9.63
CA LYS A 264 -20.50 20.08 -9.76
C LYS A 264 -20.90 20.84 -11.01
N TYR A 265 -21.37 20.13 -12.03
CA TYR A 265 -21.73 20.71 -13.32
C TYR A 265 -23.25 20.96 -13.45
N SER A 266 -24.05 20.40 -12.54
CA SER A 266 -25.50 20.59 -12.49
C SER A 266 -25.99 20.38 -11.07
N GLY A 267 -26.01 21.46 -10.28
CA GLY A 267 -26.39 21.43 -8.86
C GLY A 267 -27.89 21.24 -8.60
N ALA A 268 -28.73 21.26 -9.65
CA ALA A 268 -30.18 21.15 -9.53
C ALA A 268 -30.64 19.74 -9.16
N VAL A 269 -29.96 18.70 -9.65
CA VAL A 269 -30.29 17.30 -9.36
C VAL A 269 -29.49 16.83 -8.16
N LYS A 270 -30.19 16.28 -7.16
CA LYS A 270 -29.60 15.78 -5.92
C LYS A 270 -30.00 14.34 -5.68
N GLY A 271 -29.05 13.53 -5.24
CA GLY A 271 -29.29 12.22 -4.64
C GLY A 271 -29.13 12.31 -3.13
N THR A 272 -30.00 11.64 -2.39
CA THR A 272 -29.92 11.58 -0.93
C THR A 272 -29.82 10.14 -0.46
N PHE A 273 -28.98 9.92 0.53
CA PHE A 273 -28.82 8.65 1.22
C PHE A 273 -29.00 8.87 2.72
N SER A 274 -29.70 7.96 3.38
CA SER A 274 -29.82 7.97 4.82
C SER A 274 -29.92 6.55 5.35
N THR A 275 -29.14 6.23 6.37
CA THR A 275 -29.26 4.94 7.07
C THR A 275 -29.16 5.15 8.58
N PRO A 276 -30.01 4.48 9.38
CA PRO A 276 -29.88 4.47 10.83
C PRO A 276 -28.58 3.78 11.25
N ILE A 277 -28.09 4.12 12.44
CA ILE A 277 -26.97 3.44 13.08
C ILE A 277 -27.43 2.74 14.37
N ASN A 278 -26.79 1.62 14.71
CA ASN A 278 -27.16 0.76 15.83
C ASN A 278 -26.11 0.70 16.94
N TYR A 279 -24.94 1.33 16.72
CA TYR A 279 -23.87 1.42 17.71
C TYR A 279 -23.35 0.04 18.20
N LYS A 280 -23.47 -0.99 17.37
CA LYS A 280 -23.01 -2.36 17.66
C LYS A 280 -21.52 -2.54 17.41
N ASN A 281 -20.70 -1.63 17.92
CA ASN A 281 -19.25 -1.73 17.80
C ASN A 281 -18.55 -1.36 19.11
N ASN A 282 -17.38 -1.97 19.32
CA ASN A 282 -16.54 -1.62 20.46
C ASN A 282 -15.87 -0.27 20.22
N ILE A 283 -15.67 0.50 21.28
CA ILE A 283 -15.08 1.84 21.21
C ILE A 283 -13.84 1.88 22.10
N HIS A 284 -12.80 2.57 21.63
CA HIS A 284 -11.55 2.74 22.36
C HIS A 284 -11.18 4.22 22.47
N TYR A 285 -11.03 4.72 23.70
CA TYR A 285 -10.62 6.09 23.99
C TYR A 285 -9.22 6.11 24.59
N GLN A 286 -8.35 6.96 24.03
CA GLN A 286 -6.96 7.12 24.42
C GLN A 286 -6.77 8.46 25.13
N TYR A 287 -6.66 8.42 26.45
CA TYR A 287 -6.35 9.55 27.32
C TYR A 287 -5.12 9.28 28.20
N GLN A 288 -4.22 8.41 27.70
CA GLN A 288 -2.96 8.10 28.36
C GLN A 288 -2.00 9.28 28.32
N GLY A 289 -1.11 9.35 29.31
CA GLY A 289 -0.02 10.31 29.33
C GLY A 289 1.04 10.00 28.26
N ASN A 290 1.62 11.04 27.69
CA ASN A 290 2.73 10.89 26.74
C ASN A 290 3.99 10.38 27.45
N GLY A 291 4.76 9.54 26.76
CA GLY A 291 6.08 9.13 27.23
C GLY A 291 7.05 10.30 27.34
N GLY A 292 7.98 10.20 28.27
CA GLY A 292 9.09 11.12 28.42
C GLY A 292 10.13 10.93 27.32
N ALA A 293 10.78 12.02 26.93
CA ALA A 293 11.82 11.97 25.90
C ALA A 293 13.03 11.16 26.38
N HIS A 294 13.65 10.40 25.49
CA HIS A 294 14.95 9.79 25.79
C HIS A 294 16.02 10.87 25.95
N GLY A 295 16.93 10.65 26.91
CA GLY A 295 18.14 11.41 27.04
C GLY A 295 18.97 11.33 25.75
N ARG A 296 19.62 12.43 25.39
CA ARG A 296 20.55 12.53 24.27
C ARG A 296 21.99 12.65 24.79
N GLY A 297 22.95 12.09 24.05
CA GLY A 297 24.37 12.35 24.34
C GLY A 297 24.66 13.84 24.16
N GLY A 298 25.22 14.48 25.18
CA GLY A 298 25.59 15.89 25.11
C GLY A 298 26.90 16.08 24.32
N VAL A 299 27.01 17.16 23.54
CA VAL A 299 28.24 17.54 22.82
C VAL A 299 29.28 18.18 23.77
N HIS A 300 28.91 18.49 25.01
CA HIS A 300 29.76 19.23 25.97
C HIS A 300 29.79 18.60 27.39
N GLY A 301 30.08 17.29 27.50
CA GLY A 301 30.41 16.66 28.79
C GLY A 301 29.29 16.57 29.82
N ARG A 302 28.02 16.55 29.39
CA ARG A 302 26.86 16.26 30.26
C ARG A 302 25.90 15.30 29.57
N SER A 303 25.76 14.09 30.13
CA SER A 303 24.73 13.14 29.72
C SER A 303 23.34 13.69 30.04
N VAL A 304 22.47 13.80 29.04
CA VAL A 304 21.12 14.33 29.26
C VAL A 304 20.24 13.24 29.90
N HIS A 305 19.52 13.64 30.95
CA HIS A 305 18.55 12.80 31.63
C HIS A 305 17.36 12.44 30.72
N GLY A 306 16.77 11.27 30.94
CA GLY A 306 15.48 10.95 30.35
C GLY A 306 14.38 11.82 30.96
N GLY A 307 13.46 12.28 30.12
CA GLY A 307 12.30 13.05 30.58
C GLY A 307 11.30 12.17 31.32
N HIS A 308 10.54 12.76 32.23
CA HIS A 308 9.44 12.08 32.92
C HIS A 308 8.27 11.83 31.96
N GLY A 309 7.62 10.68 32.11
CA GLY A 309 6.34 10.41 31.48
C GLY A 309 5.25 11.29 32.09
N LYS A 310 4.28 11.70 31.26
CA LYS A 310 3.13 12.49 31.74
C LYS A 310 2.10 11.58 32.41
N ASP A 311 1.33 12.13 33.33
CA ASP A 311 0.22 11.41 33.95
C ASP A 311 -0.89 11.12 32.93
N GLY A 312 -1.59 10.02 33.14
CA GLY A 312 -2.84 9.72 32.46
C GLY A 312 -3.94 10.68 32.91
N ARG A 313 -4.92 10.93 32.04
CA ARG A 313 -5.95 11.92 32.30
C ARG A 313 -6.95 11.44 33.34
N ASN A 314 -7.35 12.33 34.26
CA ASN A 314 -8.50 12.09 35.14
C ASN A 314 -9.79 12.36 34.38
N VAL A 315 -10.73 11.41 34.43
CA VAL A 315 -11.95 11.42 33.60
C VAL A 315 -13.19 11.17 34.46
N ASN A 316 -14.20 12.03 34.30
CA ASN A 316 -15.54 11.79 34.81
C ASN A 316 -16.40 11.26 33.67
N ALA A 317 -16.97 10.07 33.81
CA ALA A 317 -17.92 9.51 32.86
C ALA A 317 -19.32 9.46 33.47
N THR A 318 -20.29 9.98 32.72
CA THR A 318 -21.72 9.88 33.08
C THR A 318 -22.42 9.00 32.05
N ALA A 319 -23.09 7.95 32.53
CA ALA A 319 -23.79 6.98 31.71
C ALA A 319 -25.32 7.09 31.87
N GLU A 320 -26.03 7.10 30.76
CA GLU A 320 -27.49 7.20 30.70
C GLU A 320 -28.04 6.14 29.73
N LYS A 321 -29.10 5.45 30.15
CA LYS A 321 -29.82 4.51 29.28
C LYS A 321 -30.63 5.28 28.24
N GLN A 322 -30.53 4.88 26.98
CA GLN A 322 -31.34 5.43 25.88
C GLN A 322 -31.90 4.31 25.00
N MET A 323 -32.90 4.65 24.19
CA MET A 323 -33.44 3.79 23.15
C MET A 323 -33.13 4.41 21.79
N VAL A 324 -32.49 3.64 20.91
CA VAL A 324 -32.18 4.07 19.53
C VAL A 324 -32.58 2.94 18.60
N ASN A 325 -33.43 3.25 17.62
CA ASN A 325 -33.87 2.31 16.59
C ASN A 325 -34.42 0.98 17.19
N GLY A 326 -35.13 1.06 18.32
CA GLY A 326 -35.70 -0.09 19.02
C GLY A 326 -34.72 -0.87 19.91
N GLU A 327 -33.44 -0.49 19.94
CA GLU A 327 -32.41 -1.14 20.76
C GLU A 327 -32.08 -0.32 22.00
N THR A 328 -31.79 -1.02 23.10
CA THR A 328 -31.26 -0.38 24.31
C THR A 328 -29.79 -0.06 24.10
N ILE A 329 -29.45 1.22 24.20
CA ILE A 329 -28.08 1.71 24.14
C ILE A 329 -27.74 2.44 25.45
N THR A 330 -26.44 2.57 25.71
CA THR A 330 -25.92 3.41 26.77
C THR A 330 -25.22 4.61 26.15
N LYS A 331 -25.68 5.82 26.48
CA LYS A 331 -24.97 7.06 26.20
C LYS A 331 -23.96 7.30 27.32
N VAL A 332 -22.69 7.54 26.97
CA VAL A 332 -21.62 7.84 27.92
C VAL A 332 -20.93 9.15 27.53
N VAL A 333 -20.94 10.11 28.45
CA VAL A 333 -20.25 11.40 28.28
C VAL A 333 -18.97 11.37 29.10
N PHE A 334 -17.81 11.46 28.44
CA PHE A 334 -16.50 11.57 29.10
C PHE A 334 -16.11 13.05 29.24
N ARG A 335 -15.78 13.48 30.45
CA ARG A 335 -15.32 14.83 30.77
C ARG A 335 -13.96 14.80 31.42
N ASP A 336 -13.14 15.79 31.14
CA ASP A 336 -11.91 16.05 31.90
C ASP A 336 -12.31 16.42 33.34
N ALA A 337 -11.78 15.71 34.32
CA ALA A 337 -12.15 15.91 35.71
C ALA A 337 -11.65 17.26 36.28
N ALA A 338 -10.60 17.85 35.69
CA ALA A 338 -10.02 19.09 36.18
C ALA A 338 -10.82 20.33 35.78
N ASN A 339 -11.43 20.33 34.59
CA ASN A 339 -12.10 21.52 34.05
C ASN A 339 -13.53 21.27 33.50
N GLY A 340 -14.02 20.03 33.55
CA GLY A 340 -15.38 19.67 33.10
C GLY A 340 -15.57 19.63 31.57
N GLN A 341 -14.53 19.87 30.78
CA GLN A 341 -14.58 19.86 29.32
C GLN A 341 -14.99 18.48 28.81
N VAL A 342 -15.97 18.44 27.90
CA VAL A 342 -16.37 17.19 27.22
C VAL A 342 -15.24 16.73 26.30
N LEU A 343 -14.68 15.56 26.60
CA LEU A 343 -13.65 14.91 25.81
C LEU A 343 -14.25 14.10 24.66
N ALA A 344 -15.34 13.38 24.93
CA ALA A 344 -16.09 12.60 23.95
C ALA A 344 -17.49 12.27 24.46
N GLU A 345 -18.41 12.02 23.54
CA GLU A 345 -19.71 11.42 23.82
C GLU A 345 -19.90 10.16 22.96
N ALA A 346 -20.09 9.02 23.61
CA ALA A 346 -20.32 7.74 22.97
C ALA A 346 -21.79 7.33 23.14
N LYS A 347 -22.37 6.75 22.08
CA LYS A 347 -23.53 5.86 22.21
C LYS A 347 -23.05 4.45 21.89
N ILE A 348 -23.40 3.48 22.71
CA ILE A 348 -22.94 2.11 22.54
C ILE A 348 -24.06 1.13 22.87
N HIS A 349 -24.21 0.09 22.05
CA HIS A 349 -25.13 -1.00 22.37
C HIS A 349 -24.67 -1.74 23.64
N VAL A 350 -25.62 -2.20 24.47
CA VAL A 350 -25.34 -2.80 25.80
C VAL A 350 -24.41 -4.02 25.78
N ASN A 351 -24.36 -4.74 24.65
CA ASN A 351 -23.48 -5.90 24.47
C ASN A 351 -22.05 -5.53 24.05
N ASN A 352 -21.80 -4.28 23.66
CA ASN A 352 -20.51 -3.82 23.17
C ASN A 352 -19.69 -3.16 24.27
N LYS A 353 -18.37 -3.19 24.09
CA LYS A 353 -17.39 -2.79 25.09
C LYS A 353 -16.83 -1.39 24.82
N ILE A 354 -16.78 -0.56 25.85
CA ILE A 354 -15.93 0.64 25.87
C ILE A 354 -14.59 0.28 26.52
N THR A 355 -13.49 0.63 25.87
CA THR A 355 -12.15 0.58 26.49
C THR A 355 -11.65 2.00 26.68
N LEU A 356 -11.32 2.36 27.92
CA LEU A 356 -10.84 3.67 28.31
C LEU A 356 -9.40 3.53 28.81
N ASN A 357 -8.44 4.06 28.05
CA ASN A 357 -7.03 4.04 28.42
C ASN A 357 -6.63 5.39 29.02
N VAL A 358 -6.39 5.40 30.32
CA VAL A 358 -5.88 6.54 31.11
C VAL A 358 -4.55 6.18 31.77
N LYS A 359 -3.72 5.34 31.16
CA LYS A 359 -2.41 4.97 31.69
C LYS A 359 -1.47 6.18 31.78
N GLY A 360 -0.53 6.12 32.72
CA GLY A 360 0.60 7.06 32.73
C GLY A 360 1.58 6.76 31.60
N GLY A 361 2.25 7.81 31.12
CA GLY A 361 3.32 7.70 30.13
C GLY A 361 4.59 7.10 30.73
N ASN A 362 5.36 6.37 29.93
CA ASN A 362 6.64 5.82 30.39
C ASN A 362 7.69 6.92 30.54
N GLY A 363 8.58 6.80 31.53
CA GLY A 363 9.77 7.63 31.63
C GLY A 363 10.77 7.32 30.51
N GLY A 364 11.45 8.35 30.03
CA GLY A 364 12.50 8.19 29.02
C GLY A 364 13.77 7.59 29.62
N ASN A 365 14.48 6.77 28.85
CA ASN A 365 15.81 6.29 29.28
C ASN A 365 16.82 7.44 29.28
N GLY A 366 17.74 7.45 30.23
CA GLY A 366 18.85 8.39 30.23
C GLY A 366 19.92 8.06 29.19
N ALA A 367 20.65 9.08 28.75
CA ALA A 367 21.72 8.91 27.77
C ALA A 367 22.91 8.13 28.33
N LYS A 368 23.64 7.43 27.46
CA LYS A 368 24.98 6.94 27.80
C LYS A 368 25.95 8.11 27.96
N GLY A 369 26.95 7.96 28.83
CA GLY A 369 28.11 8.84 28.89
C GLY A 369 28.76 8.98 27.51
N HIS A 370 29.19 10.18 27.16
CA HIS A 370 29.74 10.46 25.82
C HIS A 370 31.26 10.59 25.82
N PHE A 371 31.84 11.07 26.93
CA PHE A 371 33.29 11.25 27.08
C PHE A 371 33.87 10.45 28.25
N SER A 372 35.20 10.30 28.25
CA SER A 372 35.95 9.70 29.38
C SER A 372 35.68 10.52 30.65
N GLY A 373 35.29 9.84 31.74
CA GLY A 373 34.83 10.48 32.98
C GLY A 373 33.32 10.80 33.07
N ASP A 374 32.54 10.69 31.99
CA ASP A 374 31.10 10.97 32.03
C ASP A 374 30.29 9.82 32.64
N ASN A 375 29.51 10.15 33.69
CA ASN A 375 28.44 9.30 34.19
C ASN A 375 27.28 9.22 33.19
N GLY A 376 26.51 8.13 33.23
CA GLY A 376 25.30 8.01 32.44
C GLY A 376 24.17 8.91 32.98
N GLY A 377 23.30 9.38 32.10
CA GLY A 377 22.12 10.16 32.47
C GLY A 377 21.11 9.30 33.22
N ASN A 378 20.47 9.85 34.25
CA ASN A 378 19.34 9.19 34.92
C ASN A 378 18.17 8.96 33.96
N GLY A 379 17.42 7.88 34.17
CA GLY A 379 16.13 7.66 33.54
C GLY A 379 15.05 8.53 34.17
N GLY A 380 14.04 8.89 33.38
CA GLY A 380 12.88 9.62 33.87
C GLY A 380 11.88 8.72 34.58
N ASP A 381 11.08 9.29 35.47
CA ASP A 381 9.98 8.58 36.12
C ASP A 381 8.83 8.31 35.15
N GLY A 382 8.10 7.23 35.37
CA GLY A 382 6.81 7.01 34.71
C GLY A 382 5.74 7.89 35.32
N GLY A 383 4.84 8.41 34.48
CA GLY A 383 3.67 9.16 34.94
C GLY A 383 2.67 8.26 35.67
N ASN A 384 1.85 8.85 36.53
CA ASN A 384 0.77 8.14 37.22
C ASN A 384 -0.37 7.81 36.26
N GLY A 385 -1.11 6.74 36.55
CA GLY A 385 -2.38 6.46 35.89
C GLY A 385 -3.47 7.42 36.33
N GLY A 386 -4.37 7.75 35.42
CA GLY A 386 -5.50 8.64 35.67
C GLY A 386 -6.60 7.98 36.50
N THR A 387 -7.35 8.82 37.21
CA THR A 387 -8.54 8.42 37.97
C THR A 387 -9.79 8.51 37.10
N VAL A 388 -10.63 7.48 37.16
CA VAL A 388 -11.92 7.47 36.45
C VAL A 388 -13.05 7.44 37.46
N MET A 389 -13.92 8.44 37.42
CA MET A 389 -15.18 8.45 38.17
C MET A 389 -16.32 8.09 37.21
N LEU A 390 -17.01 6.99 37.48
CA LEU A 390 -18.20 6.57 36.75
C LEU A 390 -19.42 6.97 37.57
N THR A 391 -20.41 7.55 36.91
CA THR A 391 -21.73 7.87 37.47
C THR A 391 -22.79 7.46 36.44
N GLY A 392 -24.00 7.13 36.88
CA GLY A 392 -25.05 6.81 35.91
C GLY A 392 -26.45 6.82 36.47
N ASN A 393 -27.41 6.93 35.56
CA ASN A 393 -28.85 6.88 35.86
C ASN A 393 -29.53 5.86 34.93
N GLY A 394 -30.24 4.90 35.51
CA GLY A 394 -31.01 3.90 34.77
C GLY A 394 -30.20 2.87 33.96
N VAL A 395 -28.87 2.86 34.10
CA VAL A 395 -27.96 1.88 33.46
C VAL A 395 -27.71 0.73 34.43
N SER A 396 -28.30 -0.44 34.17
CA SER A 396 -28.11 -1.64 35.00
C SER A 396 -26.76 -2.33 34.77
N GLN A 397 -26.15 -2.15 33.59
CA GLN A 397 -24.86 -2.73 33.23
C GLN A 397 -24.17 -1.88 32.16
N LEU A 398 -22.90 -1.53 32.41
CA LEU A 398 -22.01 -0.89 31.43
C LEU A 398 -20.77 -1.78 31.22
N ASN A 399 -20.61 -2.31 30.00
CA ASN A 399 -19.43 -3.10 29.64
C ASN A 399 -18.25 -2.16 29.35
N ILE A 400 -17.55 -1.74 30.40
CA ILE A 400 -16.39 -0.84 30.32
C ILE A 400 -15.13 -1.48 30.90
N VAL A 401 -14.04 -1.41 30.14
CA VAL A 401 -12.68 -1.78 30.59
C VAL A 401 -11.87 -0.51 30.75
N ILE A 402 -11.40 -0.26 31.97
CA ILE A 402 -10.56 0.90 32.29
C ILE A 402 -9.13 0.41 32.45
N GLN A 403 -8.20 1.03 31.73
CA GLN A 403 -6.77 0.81 31.87
C GLN A 403 -6.14 2.06 32.49
N ASN A 404 -5.76 1.97 33.76
CA ASN A 404 -5.28 3.11 34.55
C ASN A 404 -3.97 2.82 35.29
N THR A 405 -3.15 1.90 34.79
CA THR A 405 -1.84 1.62 35.38
C THR A 405 -0.89 2.81 35.20
N GLY A 406 -0.01 3.04 36.17
CA GLY A 406 1.10 3.98 35.98
C GLY A 406 2.09 3.53 34.91
N GLY A 407 2.82 4.49 34.36
CA GLY A 407 3.85 4.28 33.35
C GLY A 407 5.11 3.63 33.94
N ASN A 408 5.87 2.97 33.07
CA ASN A 408 7.13 2.35 33.47
C ASN A 408 8.22 3.39 33.70
N ALA A 409 9.15 3.08 34.60
CA ALA A 409 10.37 3.85 34.78
C ALA A 409 11.27 3.79 33.55
N GLY A 410 11.94 4.91 33.25
CA GLY A 410 13.07 4.94 32.33
C GLY A 410 14.32 4.32 32.96
N ALA A 411 15.10 3.60 32.17
CA ALA A 411 16.38 3.08 32.60
C ALA A 411 17.45 4.18 32.64
N GLY A 412 18.29 4.17 33.67
CA GLY A 412 19.48 4.99 33.70
C GLY A 412 20.51 4.53 32.66
N GLY A 413 21.12 5.49 31.97
CA GLY A 413 22.13 5.26 30.95
C GLY A 413 23.44 4.75 31.56
N ALA A 414 24.20 4.00 30.76
CA ALA A 414 25.53 3.53 31.17
C ALA A 414 26.52 4.69 31.25
N GLY A 415 27.49 4.63 32.17
CA GLY A 415 28.69 5.45 32.09
C GLY A 415 29.50 5.11 30.84
N ASN A 416 30.33 6.03 30.35
CA ASN A 416 31.18 5.77 29.19
C ASN A 416 32.24 4.70 29.49
N GLU A 417 32.85 4.78 30.67
CA GLU A 417 33.88 3.86 31.16
C GLU A 417 33.36 3.01 32.32
N THR A 418 34.01 1.89 32.60
CA THR A 418 33.62 0.95 33.67
C THR A 418 33.66 1.55 35.08
N TYR A 419 34.50 2.57 35.29
CA TYR A 419 34.59 3.31 36.55
C TYR A 419 33.59 4.48 36.63
N ASN A 420 32.90 4.83 35.53
CA ASN A 420 31.87 5.85 35.53
C ASN A 420 30.55 5.28 36.05
N LYS A 421 29.83 6.06 36.85
CA LYS A 421 28.57 5.64 37.43
C LYS A 421 27.49 5.55 36.35
N ARG A 422 26.72 4.47 36.38
CA ARG A 422 25.45 4.37 35.67
C ARG A 422 24.48 5.40 36.26
N GLY A 423 23.68 6.04 35.40
CA GLY A 423 22.57 6.85 35.86
C GLY A 423 21.58 6.01 36.67
N ALA A 424 20.87 6.65 37.60
CA ALA A 424 19.79 6.00 38.32
C ALA A 424 18.62 5.68 37.37
N ASN A 425 17.91 4.58 37.63
CA ASN A 425 16.62 4.35 37.00
C ASN A 425 15.59 5.33 37.58
N GLY A 426 14.59 5.69 36.79
CA GLY A 426 13.41 6.37 37.30
C GLY A 426 12.55 5.46 38.17
N SER A 427 11.49 6.03 38.71
CA SER A 427 10.45 5.34 39.46
C SER A 427 9.27 4.99 38.56
N ARG A 428 8.61 3.87 38.84
CA ARG A 428 7.35 3.52 38.18
C ARG A 428 6.25 4.44 38.69
N GLY A 429 5.40 4.93 37.80
CA GLY A 429 4.22 5.70 38.17
C GLY A 429 3.20 4.86 38.93
N ARG A 430 2.38 5.51 39.76
CA ARG A 430 1.33 4.84 40.53
C ARG A 430 0.14 4.48 39.64
N THR A 431 -0.55 3.38 39.96
CA THR A 431 -1.85 3.07 39.36
C THR A 431 -2.89 4.08 39.85
N GLY A 432 -3.74 4.57 38.94
CA GLY A 432 -4.83 5.47 39.28
C GLY A 432 -5.99 4.75 39.97
N SER A 433 -7.09 5.46 40.19
CA SER A 433 -8.28 4.91 40.86
C SER A 433 -9.46 4.75 39.90
N VAL A 434 -10.37 3.83 40.21
CA VAL A 434 -11.68 3.74 39.56
C VAL A 434 -12.74 3.85 40.65
N ILE A 435 -13.56 4.89 40.55
CA ILE A 435 -14.67 5.19 41.46
C ILE A 435 -15.96 4.93 40.67
N LYS A 436 -16.90 4.19 41.23
CA LYS A 436 -18.14 3.78 40.55
C LYS A 436 -19.37 4.17 41.34
#